data_AF-A0A7X6L9I7-F1
#
_entry.id   AF-A0A7X6L9I7-F1
#
_cell.length_a   1.000
_cell.length_b   1.000
_cell.length_c   1.000
_cell.angle_alpha   90.00
_cell.angle_beta   90.00
_cell.angle_gamma   90.00
#
_symmetry.space_group_name_H-M   'P 1'
#
loop_
_entity.id
_entity.type
_entity.pdbx_description
1 polymer ?
#
loop_
_entity_poly.entity_id
_entity_poly.type
_entity_poly.pdbx_seq_one_letter_code
_entity_poly.pdbx_strand_id
1 'polypeptide(L)'
;MSGRRRPVGARRGPAAGGSASRPGQRGRNDGAHRPRGNRPSVAERLETVDLLLAGSVTDAGGLWSRATAWILRIALEQAVDELWLRLAPPLVRCPMRAQLIALRAFAGPDEAARVAVLWAALSRAAHHHDYELAPSVTDLRRWREQTVALAADLAAVQARRH
;
A
#
# COMPACT_ATOMS: atom_id res chain seq x y z
N MET A 1 48.62 36.91 29.34
CA MET A 1 47.47 37.84 29.44
C MET A 1 46.27 36.99 29.86
N SER A 2 45.96 36.95 31.15
CA SER A 2 44.95 37.76 31.87
C SER A 2 43.50 37.27 31.65
N GLY A 3 42.85 36.86 32.75
CA GLY A 3 41.40 36.65 32.85
C GLY A 3 41.01 35.44 33.72
N ARG A 4 40.94 35.54 35.07
CA ARG A 4 39.73 35.84 35.91
C ARG A 4 38.59 34.82 35.71
N ARG A 5 37.94 34.17 36.69
CA ARG A 5 37.64 34.45 38.12
C ARG A 5 37.06 33.16 38.78
N ARG A 6 37.30 33.00 40.10
CA ARG A 6 36.53 32.18 41.09
C ARG A 6 35.26 32.95 41.56
N PRO A 7 34.19 32.35 42.16
CA PRO A 7 34.15 31.75 43.53
C PRO A 7 33.24 30.48 43.66
N VAL A 8 33.48 29.51 44.55
CA VAL A 8 33.29 29.43 46.03
C VAL A 8 31.84 29.63 46.51
N GLY A 9 31.18 28.49 46.78
CA GLY A 9 30.69 28.10 48.11
C GLY A 9 29.34 28.64 48.60
N ALA A 10 28.36 27.75 48.74
CA ALA A 10 27.24 27.91 49.67
C ALA A 10 26.95 26.60 50.40
N ARG A 11 26.84 26.71 51.73
CA ARG A 11 26.53 25.66 52.72
C ARG A 11 25.02 25.42 52.81
N ARG A 12 24.59 24.20 53.17
CA ARG A 12 23.71 23.88 54.34
C ARG A 12 23.24 22.41 54.27
N GLY A 13 23.28 21.73 55.43
CA GLY A 13 22.87 20.34 55.63
C GLY A 13 21.37 20.15 55.92
N PRO A 14 20.97 19.18 56.75
CA PRO A 14 20.15 18.04 56.31
C PRO A 14 18.75 17.97 56.96
N ALA A 15 17.98 16.96 56.51
CA ALA A 15 17.11 16.06 57.30
C ALA A 15 15.63 15.93 56.87
N ALA A 16 15.26 14.65 56.77
CA ALA A 16 14.04 14.01 57.30
C ALA A 16 12.73 13.98 56.50
N GLY A 17 12.12 12.79 56.56
CA GLY A 17 10.71 12.49 56.27
C GLY A 17 10.44 12.20 54.80
N GLY A 18 9.85 11.10 54.37
CA GLY A 18 9.02 10.13 55.06
C GLY A 18 8.21 9.43 53.97
N SER A 19 8.11 8.11 54.09
CA SER A 19 7.46 7.20 53.16
C SER A 19 6.01 7.60 52.85
N ALA A 20 5.64 7.56 51.56
CA ALA A 20 4.26 7.35 51.13
C ALA A 20 4.27 6.59 49.80
N SER A 21 4.31 5.25 49.91
CA SER A 21 3.97 4.32 48.84
C SER A 21 2.62 4.71 48.23
N ARG A 22 2.61 5.12 46.96
CA ARG A 22 1.37 5.30 46.19
C ARG A 22 0.99 3.97 45.52
N PRO A 23 -0.26 3.50 45.70
CA PRO A 23 -0.70 2.24 45.16
C PRO A 23 -1.03 2.35 43.67
N GLY A 24 -0.67 1.30 42.93
CA GLY A 24 -1.37 0.79 41.76
C GLY A 24 -1.93 1.79 40.74
N GLN A 25 -1.07 2.27 39.84
CA GLN A 25 -1.53 2.55 38.47
C GLN A 25 -1.05 1.43 37.56
N ARG A 26 -1.74 0.30 37.65
CA ARG A 26 -1.75 -0.72 36.60
C ARG A 26 -2.48 -0.06 35.44
N GLY A 27 -1.74 0.58 34.54
CA GLY A 27 -2.23 1.04 33.25
C GLY A 27 -2.68 -0.16 32.41
N ARG A 28 -3.80 -0.76 32.79
CA ARG A 28 -4.75 -1.31 31.83
C ARG A 28 -5.49 -0.09 31.33
N ASN A 29 -5.17 0.30 30.11
CA ASN A 29 -6.18 0.69 29.13
C ASN A 29 -5.51 0.52 27.79
N ASP A 30 -5.79 -0.68 27.27
CA ASP A 30 -6.22 -0.89 25.92
C ASP A 30 -5.20 -0.48 24.88
N GLY A 31 -4.59 -1.50 24.30
CA GLY A 31 -4.17 -1.43 22.91
C GLY A 31 -5.39 -1.02 22.09
N ALA A 32 -5.65 0.28 22.05
CA ALA A 32 -6.39 0.94 21.02
C ALA A 32 -5.65 0.52 19.75
N HIS A 33 -6.24 -0.49 19.11
CA HIS A 33 -5.88 -0.92 17.78
C HIS A 33 -5.92 0.33 16.94
N ARG A 34 -4.75 0.98 16.79
CA ARG A 34 -4.59 2.13 15.92
C ARG A 34 -5.12 1.63 14.59
N PRO A 35 -6.22 2.19 14.05
CA PRO A 35 -6.76 1.72 12.79
C PRO A 35 -5.59 1.77 11.82
N ARG A 36 -5.21 0.60 11.28
CA ARG A 36 -4.16 0.52 10.26
C ARG A 36 -4.55 1.60 9.24
N GLY A 37 -3.69 2.62 9.10
CA GLY A 37 -4.04 3.83 8.35
C GLY A 37 -4.71 3.44 7.04
N ASN A 38 -5.87 4.05 6.76
CA ASN A 38 -6.78 3.67 5.68
C ASN A 38 -5.99 3.36 4.41
N ARG A 39 -5.77 2.07 4.11
CA ARG A 39 -5.11 1.67 2.87
C ARG A 39 -6.03 2.18 1.77
N PRO A 40 -5.54 2.94 0.78
CA PRO A 40 -6.41 3.45 -0.27
C PRO A 40 -7.21 2.29 -0.88
N SER A 41 -8.40 2.58 -1.37
CA SER A 41 -9.24 1.68 -2.15
C SER A 41 -8.71 1.54 -3.59
N VAL A 42 -9.29 0.61 -4.35
CA VAL A 42 -9.04 0.52 -5.80
C VAL A 42 -9.44 1.84 -6.50
N ALA A 43 -10.58 2.42 -6.12
CA ALA A 43 -11.07 3.68 -6.69
C ALA A 43 -10.14 4.87 -6.44
N GLU A 44 -9.67 5.06 -5.20
CA GLU A 44 -8.73 6.16 -4.86
C GLU A 44 -7.39 6.03 -5.61
N ARG A 45 -6.93 4.80 -5.89
CA ARG A 45 -5.73 4.59 -6.74
C ARG A 45 -5.99 4.94 -8.19
N LEU A 46 -7.16 4.61 -8.72
CA LEU A 46 -7.53 4.95 -10.09
C LEU A 46 -7.67 6.47 -10.26
N GLU A 47 -8.24 7.16 -9.27
CA GLU A 47 -8.29 8.63 -9.23
C GLU A 47 -6.87 9.23 -9.20
N THR A 48 -5.97 8.67 -8.38
CA THR A 48 -4.56 9.08 -8.36
C THR A 48 -3.90 8.92 -9.74
N VAL A 49 -4.17 7.81 -10.44
CA VAL A 49 -3.69 7.58 -11.81
C VAL A 49 -4.26 8.61 -12.78
N ASP A 50 -5.54 8.95 -12.67
CA ASP A 50 -6.18 9.95 -13.53
C ASP A 50 -5.55 11.32 -13.36
N LEU A 51 -5.25 11.73 -12.12
CA LEU A 51 -4.53 12.96 -11.83
C LEU A 51 -3.14 12.98 -12.48
N LEU A 52 -2.40 11.87 -12.40
CA LEU A 52 -1.08 11.73 -13.04
C LEU A 52 -1.18 11.82 -14.57
N LEU A 53 -2.16 11.13 -15.16
CA LEU A 53 -2.37 11.11 -16.62
C LEU A 53 -2.92 12.44 -17.19
N ALA A 54 -3.53 13.27 -16.35
CA ALA A 54 -3.95 14.63 -16.69
C ALA A 54 -2.76 15.62 -16.75
N GLY A 55 -1.54 15.19 -16.40
CA GLY A 55 -0.35 16.03 -16.48
C GLY A 55 -0.17 16.95 -15.28
N SER A 56 -0.78 16.64 -14.13
CA SER A 56 -0.59 17.41 -12.88
C SER A 56 0.85 17.32 -12.30
N VAL A 57 1.71 16.48 -12.88
CA VAL A 57 3.10 16.27 -12.47
C VAL A 57 4.01 16.39 -13.69
N THR A 58 4.29 17.62 -14.12
CA THR A 58 5.05 17.88 -15.36
C THR A 58 6.56 17.73 -15.22
N ASP A 59 7.12 17.68 -14.00
CA ASP A 59 8.56 17.85 -13.77
C ASP A 59 9.32 16.57 -13.38
N ALA A 60 8.65 15.40 -13.31
CA ALA A 60 9.24 14.17 -12.78
C ALA A 60 9.80 13.19 -13.85
N GLY A 61 9.76 13.52 -15.14
CA GLY A 61 10.30 12.65 -16.22
C GLY A 61 9.75 11.20 -16.19
N GLY A 62 10.53 10.20 -16.62
CA GLY A 62 10.08 8.79 -16.65
C GLY A 62 9.79 8.14 -15.28
N LEU A 63 9.89 8.88 -14.16
CA LEU A 63 9.56 8.39 -12.82
C LEU A 63 8.05 8.36 -12.58
N TRP A 64 7.30 9.37 -13.06
CA TRP A 64 5.84 9.40 -12.88
C TRP A 64 5.15 8.28 -13.66
N SER A 65 5.66 7.92 -14.83
CA SER A 65 5.10 6.85 -15.67
C SER A 65 5.27 5.47 -15.02
N ARG A 66 6.44 5.22 -14.42
CA ARG A 66 6.69 4.00 -13.61
C ARG A 66 5.86 3.98 -12.34
N ALA A 67 5.75 5.11 -11.64
CA ALA A 67 4.87 5.23 -10.48
C ALA A 67 3.41 4.94 -10.85
N THR A 68 2.95 5.43 -12.00
CA THR A 68 1.61 5.14 -12.54
C THR A 68 1.42 3.64 -12.76
N ALA A 69 2.38 2.96 -13.41
CA ALA A 69 2.33 1.51 -13.60
C ALA A 69 2.31 0.74 -12.26
N TRP A 70 3.09 1.19 -11.27
CA TRP A 70 3.10 0.60 -9.94
C TRP A 70 1.76 0.76 -9.21
N ILE A 71 1.13 1.94 -9.29
CA ILE A 71 -0.19 2.19 -8.68
C ILE A 71 -1.25 1.30 -9.33
N LEU A 72 -1.25 1.19 -10.66
CA LEU A 72 -2.16 0.30 -11.40
C LEU A 72 -1.97 -1.17 -11.00
N ARG A 73 -0.72 -1.60 -10.79
CA ARG A 73 -0.41 -2.97 -10.33
C ARG A 73 -1.03 -3.24 -8.96
N ILE A 74 -0.87 -2.30 -8.02
CA ILE A 74 -1.43 -2.45 -6.67
C ILE A 74 -2.96 -2.46 -6.72
N ALA A 75 -3.57 -1.60 -7.54
CA ALA A 75 -5.02 -1.57 -7.72
C ALA A 75 -5.55 -2.92 -8.26
N LEU A 76 -4.86 -3.51 -9.25
CA LEU A 76 -5.21 -4.82 -9.78
C LEU A 76 -5.05 -5.95 -8.73
N GLU A 77 -3.93 -5.95 -7.99
CA GLU A 77 -3.70 -6.92 -6.91
C GLU A 77 -4.78 -6.83 -5.83
N GLN A 78 -5.21 -5.63 -5.49
CA GLN A 78 -6.29 -5.43 -4.52
C GLN A 78 -7.65 -5.90 -5.01
N ALA A 79 -7.99 -5.69 -6.28
CA ALA A 79 -9.23 -6.21 -6.85
C ALA A 79 -9.27 -7.76 -6.77
N VAL A 80 -8.13 -8.41 -6.95
CA VAL A 80 -7.98 -9.86 -6.77
C VAL A 80 -8.08 -10.25 -5.29
N ASP A 81 -7.43 -9.52 -4.38
CA ASP A 81 -7.57 -9.76 -2.94
C ASP A 81 -9.03 -9.60 -2.48
N GLU A 82 -9.75 -8.58 -2.97
CA GLU A 82 -11.17 -8.34 -2.68
C GLU A 82 -12.07 -9.46 -3.20
N LEU A 83 -11.76 -10.05 -4.35
CA LEU A 83 -12.41 -11.28 -4.82
C LEU A 83 -12.19 -12.43 -3.83
N TRP A 84 -10.96 -12.65 -3.39
CA TRP A 84 -10.65 -13.74 -2.48
C TRP A 84 -11.25 -13.56 -1.09
N LEU A 85 -11.28 -12.34 -0.57
CA LEU A 85 -11.96 -12.05 0.70
C LEU A 85 -13.45 -12.41 0.64
N ARG A 86 -14.09 -12.33 -0.54
CA ARG A 86 -15.49 -12.73 -0.72
C ARG A 86 -15.68 -14.22 -0.93
N LEU A 87 -14.83 -14.85 -1.75
CA LEU A 87 -15.09 -16.21 -2.25
C LEU A 87 -14.22 -17.30 -1.60
N ALA A 88 -12.98 -16.98 -1.24
CA ALA A 88 -12.01 -17.94 -0.71
C ALA A 88 -10.91 -17.23 0.11
N PRO A 89 -11.22 -16.74 1.33
CA PRO A 89 -10.31 -15.90 2.12
C PRO A 89 -8.88 -16.46 2.34
N PRO A 90 -8.66 -17.78 2.46
CA PRO A 90 -7.31 -18.33 2.57
C PRO A 90 -6.38 -17.97 1.39
N LEU A 91 -6.92 -17.75 0.19
CA LEU A 91 -6.12 -17.46 -1.01
C LEU A 91 -5.45 -16.09 -0.97
N VAL A 92 -5.97 -15.12 -0.22
CA VAL A 92 -5.36 -13.78 -0.04
C VAL A 92 -3.92 -13.90 0.50
N ARG A 93 -3.63 -14.94 1.28
CA ARG A 93 -2.28 -15.15 1.86
C ARG A 93 -1.31 -15.84 0.90
N CYS A 94 -1.79 -16.34 -0.23
CA CYS A 94 -0.95 -16.98 -1.22
C CYS A 94 -0.15 -15.93 -2.02
N PRO A 95 1.05 -16.27 -2.52
CA PRO A 95 1.77 -15.41 -3.45
C PRO A 95 0.89 -15.08 -4.68
N MET A 96 1.01 -13.85 -5.20
CA MET A 96 0.14 -13.36 -6.28
C MET A 96 0.08 -14.31 -7.49
N ARG A 97 1.20 -14.93 -7.88
CA ARG A 97 1.22 -15.93 -8.96
C ARG A 97 0.34 -17.14 -8.69
N ALA A 98 0.28 -17.63 -7.45
CA ALA A 98 -0.60 -18.74 -7.08
C ALA A 98 -2.08 -18.32 -7.09
N GLN A 99 -2.38 -17.10 -6.65
CA GLN A 99 -3.71 -16.52 -6.76
C GLN A 99 -4.19 -16.45 -8.22
N LEU A 100 -3.34 -16.01 -9.14
CA LEU A 100 -3.66 -15.94 -10.58
C LEU A 100 -3.93 -17.31 -11.21
N ILE A 101 -3.25 -18.37 -10.75
CA ILE A 101 -3.55 -19.75 -11.18
C ILE A 101 -4.94 -20.17 -10.70
N ALA A 102 -5.25 -19.92 -9.43
CA ALA A 102 -6.55 -20.25 -8.85
C ALA A 102 -7.70 -19.50 -9.53
N LEU A 103 -7.46 -18.25 -9.97
CA LEU A 103 -8.45 -17.39 -10.62
C LEU A 103 -9.20 -18.06 -11.77
N ARG A 104 -8.53 -18.93 -12.54
CA ARG A 104 -9.13 -19.69 -13.64
C ARG A 104 -10.35 -20.50 -13.22
N ALA A 105 -10.34 -21.06 -12.01
CA ALA A 105 -11.45 -21.88 -11.51
C ALA A 105 -12.66 -21.04 -11.05
N PHE A 106 -12.45 -19.77 -10.71
CA PHE A 106 -13.49 -18.89 -10.15
C PHE A 106 -14.05 -17.92 -11.18
N ALA A 107 -13.19 -17.24 -11.94
CA ALA A 107 -13.56 -16.22 -12.93
C ALA A 107 -13.62 -16.77 -14.37
N GLY A 108 -13.17 -18.01 -14.58
CA GLY A 108 -13.04 -18.60 -15.91
C GLY A 108 -11.67 -18.33 -16.56
N PRO A 109 -11.36 -19.07 -17.65
CA PRO A 109 -10.03 -19.06 -18.26
C PRO A 109 -9.67 -17.73 -18.92
N ASP A 110 -10.63 -17.07 -19.58
CA ASP A 110 -10.38 -15.84 -20.33
C ASP A 110 -10.10 -14.67 -19.39
N GLU A 111 -10.92 -14.50 -18.35
CA GLU A 111 -10.73 -13.46 -17.33
C GLU A 111 -9.39 -13.63 -16.62
N ALA A 112 -9.09 -14.85 -16.18
CA ALA A 112 -7.84 -15.16 -15.51
C ALA A 112 -6.62 -14.87 -16.39
N ALA A 113 -6.70 -15.18 -17.69
CA ALA A 113 -5.64 -14.87 -18.64
C ALA A 113 -5.44 -13.35 -18.81
N ARG A 114 -6.52 -12.57 -18.94
CA ARG A 114 -6.44 -11.11 -19.04
C ARG A 114 -5.80 -10.47 -17.81
N VAL A 115 -6.20 -10.90 -16.61
CA VAL A 115 -5.61 -10.43 -15.35
C VAL A 115 -4.13 -10.79 -15.28
N ALA A 116 -3.75 -12.02 -15.62
CA ALA A 116 -2.36 -12.46 -15.60
C ALA A 116 -1.47 -11.69 -16.59
N VAL A 117 -1.97 -11.44 -17.80
CA VAL A 117 -1.28 -10.65 -18.83
C VAL A 117 -1.05 -9.21 -18.36
N LEU A 118 -2.10 -8.55 -17.84
CA LEU A 118 -1.99 -7.18 -17.35
C LEU A 118 -1.05 -7.09 -16.14
N TRP A 119 -1.18 -8.01 -15.17
CA TRP A 119 -0.31 -8.05 -14.00
C TRP A 119 1.17 -8.20 -14.39
N ALA A 120 1.47 -9.08 -15.37
CA ALA A 120 2.83 -9.26 -15.86
C ALA A 120 3.37 -8.01 -16.57
N ALA A 121 2.55 -7.34 -17.39
CA ALA A 121 2.92 -6.10 -18.07
C ALA A 121 3.23 -4.98 -17.07
N LEU A 122 2.33 -4.75 -16.10
CA LEU A 122 2.49 -3.73 -15.06
C LEU A 122 3.67 -4.03 -14.13
N SER A 123 3.90 -5.31 -13.80
CA SER A 123 5.06 -5.70 -13.00
C SER A 123 6.36 -5.35 -13.69
N ARG A 124 6.51 -5.67 -14.98
CA ARG A 124 7.71 -5.29 -15.74
C ARG A 124 7.88 -3.77 -15.81
N ALA A 125 6.82 -3.05 -16.20
CA ALA A 125 6.86 -1.59 -16.34
C ALA A 125 7.13 -0.84 -15.02
N ALA A 126 6.77 -1.42 -13.87
CA ALA A 126 7.04 -0.85 -12.56
C ALA A 126 8.49 -1.10 -12.08
N HIS A 127 9.23 -2.04 -12.66
CA HIS A 127 10.63 -2.27 -12.32
C HIS A 127 11.55 -1.28 -13.08
N HIS A 128 12.58 -0.78 -12.38
CA HIS A 128 13.63 0.01 -13.02
C HIS A 128 14.64 -0.95 -13.65
N HIS A 129 14.60 -1.08 -14.97
CA HIS A 129 15.71 -1.64 -15.73
C HIS A 129 16.38 -0.46 -16.44
N ASP A 130 17.68 -0.25 -16.19
CA ASP A 130 18.44 0.92 -16.62
C ASP A 130 18.45 1.15 -18.15
N TYR A 131 17.96 0.16 -18.92
CA TYR A 131 17.88 0.17 -20.38
C TYR A 131 16.45 0.07 -20.93
N GLU A 132 15.42 -0.05 -20.08
CA GLU A 132 14.04 -0.06 -20.55
C GLU A 132 13.46 1.35 -20.63
N LEU A 133 12.93 1.67 -21.81
CA LEU A 133 12.16 2.90 -22.02
C LEU A 133 11.00 2.96 -21.03
N ALA A 134 10.78 4.14 -20.46
CA ALA A 134 9.62 4.35 -19.59
C ALA A 134 8.32 4.10 -20.38
N PRO A 135 7.26 3.54 -19.76
CA PRO A 135 6.01 3.29 -20.47
C PRO A 135 5.42 4.59 -21.02
N SER A 136 4.88 4.53 -22.23
CA SER A 136 4.27 5.70 -22.89
C SER A 136 2.95 6.08 -22.23
N VAL A 137 2.53 7.35 -22.38
CA VAL A 137 1.20 7.81 -21.91
C VAL A 137 0.08 6.95 -22.51
N THR A 138 0.21 6.55 -23.78
CA THR A 138 -0.76 5.70 -24.48
C THR A 138 -0.88 4.32 -23.81
N ASP A 139 0.26 3.70 -23.48
CA ASP A 139 0.28 2.42 -22.77
C ASP A 139 -0.36 2.54 -21.38
N LEU A 140 -0.06 3.61 -20.66
CA LEU A 140 -0.61 3.85 -19.33
C LEU A 140 -2.13 4.06 -19.35
N ARG A 141 -2.64 4.82 -20.33
CA ARG A 141 -4.10 5.01 -20.51
C ARG A 141 -4.78 3.68 -20.81
N ARG A 142 -4.21 2.88 -21.71
CA ARG A 142 -4.71 1.54 -22.03
C ARG A 142 -4.71 0.63 -20.80
N TRP A 143 -3.60 0.57 -20.06
CA TRP A 143 -3.54 -0.25 -18.86
C TRP A 143 -4.51 0.21 -17.78
N ARG A 144 -4.72 1.52 -17.63
CA ARG A 144 -5.73 2.08 -16.73
C ARG A 144 -7.14 1.63 -17.11
N GLU A 145 -7.52 1.72 -18.38
CA GLU A 145 -8.81 1.21 -18.87
C GLU A 145 -8.98 -0.29 -18.61
N GLN A 146 -7.93 -1.08 -18.87
CA GLN A 146 -7.93 -2.51 -18.59
C GLN A 146 -8.07 -2.81 -17.09
N THR A 147 -7.38 -2.06 -16.22
CA THR A 147 -7.50 -2.22 -14.76
C THR A 147 -8.93 -1.90 -14.30
N VAL A 148 -9.56 -0.86 -14.83
CA VAL A 148 -10.96 -0.52 -14.52
C VAL A 148 -11.91 -1.65 -14.93
N ALA A 149 -11.81 -2.11 -16.18
CA ALA A 149 -12.66 -3.19 -16.68
C ALA A 149 -12.50 -4.46 -15.85
N LEU A 150 -11.27 -4.91 -15.63
CA LEU A 150 -11.00 -6.13 -14.87
C LEU A 150 -11.40 -6.01 -13.39
N ALA A 151 -11.25 -4.83 -12.77
CA ALA A 151 -11.72 -4.64 -11.39
C ALA A 151 -13.25 -4.79 -11.30
N ALA A 152 -13.99 -4.25 -12.27
CA ALA A 152 -15.43 -4.40 -12.36
C ALA A 152 -15.84 -5.87 -12.62
N ASP A 153 -15.17 -6.54 -13.56
CA ASP A 153 -15.42 -7.94 -13.90
C ASP A 153 -15.19 -8.85 -12.67
N LEU A 154 -14.07 -8.65 -11.96
CA LEU A 154 -13.76 -9.39 -10.73
C LEU A 154 -14.77 -9.12 -9.61
N ALA A 155 -15.23 -7.88 -9.46
CA ALA A 155 -16.28 -7.54 -8.49
C ALA A 155 -17.62 -8.25 -8.80
N ALA A 156 -17.93 -8.46 -10.08
CA ALA A 156 -19.13 -9.15 -10.53
C ALA A 156 -19.06 -10.68 -10.39
N VAL A 157 -17.87 -11.28 -10.24
CA VAL A 157 -17.73 -12.73 -10.01
C VAL A 157 -18.40 -13.10 -8.69
N GLN A 158 -19.28 -14.10 -8.77
CA GLN A 158 -19.99 -14.67 -7.62
C GLN A 158 -19.61 -16.13 -7.38
N ALA A 159 -19.74 -16.59 -6.14
CA ALA A 159 -19.65 -18.00 -5.82
C ALA A 159 -20.75 -18.75 -6.61
N ARG A 160 -20.35 -19.72 -7.43
CA ARG A 160 -21.33 -20.68 -7.95
C ARG A 160 -21.81 -21.51 -6.77
N ARG A 161 -23.09 -21.37 -6.43
CA ARG A 161 -23.74 -22.29 -5.49
C ARG A 161 -23.77 -23.67 -6.17
N HIS A 162 -23.00 -24.60 -5.63
CA HIS A 162 -23.15 -26.03 -5.90
C HIS A 162 -24.31 -26.58 -5.05
#